data_AF-X1SZY5-F1
#
_entry.id   AF-X1SZY5-F1
#
_cell.length_a   1.000
_cell.length_b   1.000
_cell.length_c   1.000
_cell.angle_alpha   90.00
_cell.angle_beta   90.00
_cell.angle_gamma   90.00
#
_symmetry.space_group_name_H-M   'P 1'
#
loop_
_entity.id
_entity.type
_entity.pdbx_description
1 polymer ?
#
loop_
_entity_poly.entity_id
_entity_poly.type
_entity_poly.pdbx_seq_one_letter_code
_entity_poly.pdbx_strand_id
1 'polypeptide(L)' 'MTLGENGKQEPIKLSLTREGAKAQVIENLASAGILLREEVARYEKVLDSYDNLTLTRVLVMSHSLREICGDILT' A
#
# COMPACT_ATOMS: atom_id res chain seq x y z
N MET A 1 0.35 -4.89 14.61
CA MET A 1 0.06 -3.57 15.21
C MET A 1 1.26 -3.11 16.01
N THR A 2 2.03 -2.16 15.47
CA THR A 2 3.12 -1.50 16.21
C THR A 2 2.56 -0.30 16.97
N LEU A 3 2.69 -0.33 18.29
CA LEU A 3 2.38 0.81 19.15
C LEU A 3 3.59 1.75 19.13
N GLY A 4 3.36 3.05 18.91
CA GLY A 4 4.41 4.05 19.11
C GLY A 4 4.79 4.15 20.59
N GLU A 5 5.92 4.79 20.90
CA GLU A 5 6.43 4.99 22.27
C GLU A 5 5.41 5.64 23.22
N ASN A 6 4.39 6.28 22.66
CA ASN A 6 3.32 7.02 23.32
C ASN A 6 2.07 6.17 23.60
N GLY A 7 2.08 4.87 23.27
CA GLY A 7 0.91 3.98 23.38
C GLY A 7 -0.22 4.26 22.38
N LYS A 8 0.04 5.13 21.38
CA LYS A 8 -0.90 5.45 20.30
C LYS A 8 -0.50 4.72 19.03
N GLN A 9 -1.48 4.40 18.17
CA GLN A 9 -1.21 3.95 16.81
C GLN A 9 -0.40 5.04 16.09
N GLU A 10 0.69 4.63 15.45
CA GLU A 10 1.46 5.54 14.62
C GLU A 10 0.57 6.06 13.48
N PRO A 11 0.64 7.37 13.17
CA PRO A 11 -0.13 7.92 12.07
C PRO A 11 0.30 7.29 10.74
N ILE A 12 -0.69 6.94 9.92
CA ILE A 12 -0.47 6.40 8.59
C ILE A 12 0.30 7.42 7.75
N LYS A 13 1.48 7.04 7.27
CA LYS A 13 2.24 7.85 6.30
C LYS A 13 1.76 7.53 4.90
N LEU A 14 0.98 8.43 4.32
CA LEU A 14 0.50 8.33 2.94
C LEU A 14 1.25 9.32 2.04
N SER A 15 1.77 8.84 0.92
CA SER A 15 2.25 9.74 -0.13
C SER A 15 1.07 10.25 -0.96
N LEU A 16 0.94 11.57 -1.05
CA LEU A 16 -0.13 12.24 -1.81
C LEU A 16 0.28 12.56 -3.26
N THR A 17 1.54 12.33 -3.63
CA THR A 17 1.94 12.40 -5.03
C THR A 17 1.45 11.14 -5.75
N ARG A 18 1.05 11.27 -7.01
CA ARG A 18 0.57 10.12 -7.80
C ARG A 18 1.61 9.00 -7.87
N GLU A 19 2.87 9.35 -8.12
CA GLU A 19 3.98 8.40 -8.19
C GLU A 19 4.22 7.70 -6.85
N GLY A 20 4.23 8.46 -5.75
CA GLY A 20 4.43 7.90 -4.42
C GLY A 20 3.24 7.04 -3.97
N ALA A 21 2.01 7.42 -4.28
CA ALA A 21 0.82 6.62 -3.98
C ALA A 21 0.86 5.28 -4.72
N LYS A 22 1.27 5.25 -6.00
CA LYS A 22 1.43 4.01 -6.76
C LYS A 22 2.50 3.10 -6.15
N ALA A 23 3.68 3.64 -5.87
CA ALA A 23 4.78 2.90 -5.26
C ALA A 23 4.37 2.30 -3.92
N GLN A 24 3.68 3.09 -3.10
CA GLN A 24 3.23 2.66 -1.77
C GLN A 24 2.12 1.61 -1.84
N VAL A 25 1.19 1.70 -2.81
CA VAL A 25 0.21 0.63 -3.05
C VAL A 25 0.90 -0.69 -3.38
N ILE A 26 1.88 -0.66 -4.28
CA ILE A 26 2.62 -1.86 -4.71
C ILE A 26 3.37 -2.47 -3.53
N GLU A 27 4.09 -1.65 -2.76
CA GLU A 27 4.80 -2.08 -1.57
C GLU A 27 3.84 -2.73 -0.55
N ASN A 28 2.72 -2.07 -0.25
CA ASN A 28 1.73 -2.60 0.69
C ASN A 28 1.19 -3.97 0.25
N LEU A 29 0.82 -4.12 -1.03
CA LEU A 29 0.27 -5.37 -1.54
C LEU A 29 1.32 -6.47 -1.66
N ALA A 30 2.56 -6.12 -2.01
CA ALA A 30 3.68 -7.06 -2.07
C ALA A 30 4.03 -7.59 -0.66
N SER A 31 4.15 -6.69 0.33
CA SER A 31 4.43 -7.07 1.72
C SER A 31 3.29 -7.87 2.35
N ALA A 32 2.04 -7.63 1.94
CA ALA A 32 0.88 -8.43 2.32
C ALA A 32 0.82 -9.81 1.62
N GLY A 33 1.72 -10.10 0.68
CA GLY A 33 1.71 -11.32 -0.14
C GLY A 33 0.58 -11.41 -1.16
N ILE A 34 -0.11 -10.29 -1.43
CA ILE A 34 -1.22 -10.22 -2.37
C ILE A 34 -0.71 -10.04 -3.80
N LEU A 35 0.38 -9.28 -3.96
CA LEU A 35 0.98 -9.00 -5.25
C LEU A 35 2.34 -9.69 -5.37
N LEU A 36 2.48 -10.59 -6.35
CA LEU A 36 3.75 -11.24 -6.63
C LEU A 36 4.71 -10.29 -7.35
N ARG A 37 6.02 -10.46 -7.14
CA ARG A 37 7.06 -9.61 -7.75
C ARG A 37 6.98 -9.57 -9.28
N GLU A 38 6.64 -10.69 -9.90
CA GLU A 38 6.49 -10.81 -11.37
C GLU A 38 5.27 -10.05 -11.92
N GLU A 39 4.30 -9.71 -11.07
CA GLU A 39 3.07 -9.04 -11.47
C GLU A 39 3.14 -7.52 -11.32
N VAL A 40 4.18 -6.99 -10.66
CA VAL A 40 4.35 -5.57 -10.34
C VAL A 40 4.22 -4.69 -11.58
N ALA A 41 4.97 -4.99 -12.65
CA ALA A 41 4.96 -4.18 -13.87
C ALA A 41 3.58 -4.17 -14.58
N ARG A 42 2.83 -5.26 -14.45
CA ARG A 42 1.45 -5.32 -14.98
C ARG A 42 0.51 -4.49 -14.11
N TYR A 43 0.66 -4.57 -12.79
CA TYR A 43 -0.16 -3.84 -11.84
C TYR A 43 0.10 -2.33 -11.87
N GLU A 44 1.35 -1.89 -12.08
CA GLU A 44 1.71 -0.49 -12.31
C GLU A 44 0.88 0.13 -13.43
N LYS A 45 0.73 -0.58 -14.56
CA LYS A 45 -0.08 -0.12 -15.70
C LYS A 45 -1.56 0.00 -15.35
N VAL A 46 -2.06 -0.86 -14.46
CA VAL A 46 -3.45 -0.75 -13.96
C VAL A 46 -3.60 0.51 -13.11
N LEU A 47 -2.66 0.76 -12.19
CA LEU A 47 -2.66 1.97 -11.36
C LEU A 47 -2.53 3.25 -12.20
N ASP A 48 -1.81 3.20 -13.32
CA ASP A 48 -1.71 4.33 -14.25
C ASP A 48 -3.04 4.73 -14.87
N SER A 49 -3.98 3.79 -15.04
CA SER A 49 -5.32 4.07 -15.57
C SER A 49 -6.29 4.68 -14.54
N TYR A 50 -5.96 4.66 -13.25
CA TYR A 50 -6.86 5.14 -12.21
C TYR A 50 -6.87 6.66 -12.13
N ASP A 51 -8.05 7.25 -11.97
CA ASP A 51 -8.15 8.64 -11.55
C ASP A 51 -7.62 8.82 -10.11
N ASN A 52 -7.43 10.08 -9.70
CA ASN A 52 -6.83 10.38 -8.40
C ASN A 52 -7.71 9.89 -7.22
N LEU A 53 -9.04 9.89 -7.37
CA LEU A 53 -9.95 9.44 -6.33
C LEU A 53 -9.85 7.92 -6.13
N THR A 54 -9.84 7.18 -7.22
CA THR A 54 -9.70 5.72 -7.25
C THR A 54 -8.34 5.32 -6.73
N LEU A 55 -7.26 5.99 -7.16
CA LEU A 55 -5.92 5.75 -6.64
C LEU A 55 -5.84 5.98 -5.13
N THR A 56 -6.47 7.04 -4.63
CA THR A 56 -6.52 7.33 -3.18
C THR A 56 -7.25 6.24 -2.41
N ARG A 57 -8.39 5.75 -2.92
CA ARG A 57 -9.12 4.64 -2.29
C ARG A 57 -8.29 3.37 -2.24
N VAL A 58 -7.61 3.04 -3.34
CA VAL A 58 -6.74 1.86 -3.43
C VAL A 58 -5.55 2.00 -2.47
N LEU A 59 -4.97 3.20 -2.33
CA LEU A 59 -3.92 3.47 -1.35
C LEU A 59 -4.37 3.15 0.07
N VAL A 60 -5.52 3.67 0.50
CA VAL A 60 -6.07 3.39 1.84
C VAL A 60 -6.34 1.89 2.04
N MET A 61 -6.95 1.24 1.05
CA MET A 61 -7.27 -0.20 1.13
C MET A 61 -6.02 -1.08 1.15
N SER A 62 -5.00 -0.75 0.36
CA SER A 62 -3.72 -1.49 0.37
C SER A 62 -3.06 -1.44 1.73
N HIS A 63 -3.14 -0.30 2.42
CA HIS A 63 -2.61 -0.13 3.77
C HIS A 63 -3.36 -1.02 4.76
N SER A 64 -4.70 -0.98 4.76
CA SER A 64 -5.51 -1.85 5.62
C SER A 64 -5.24 -3.33 5.37
N LEU A 65 -5.07 -3.73 4.10
CA LEU A 65 -4.74 -5.11 3.74
C LEU A 65 -3.38 -5.54 4.31
N ARG A 66 -2.36 -4.69 4.20
CA ARG A 66 -1.05 -4.93 4.82
C ARG A 66 -1.17 -5.10 6.34
N GLU A 67 -1.97 -4.27 7.01
CA GLU A 67 -2.16 -4.39 8.46
C GLU A 67 -2.89 -5.68 8.87
N ILE A 68 -3.88 -6.12 8.09
CA ILE A 68 -4.67 -7.33 8.36
C ILE A 68 -3.85 -8.59 8.08
N CYS A 69 -3.17 -8.65 6.94
CA CYS A 69 -2.37 -9.79 6.53
C CYS A 69 -1.05 -9.89 7.31
N GLY A 70 -0.58 -8.77 7.87
CA GLY A 70 0.77 -8.63 8.39
C GLY A 70 1.79 -8.53 7.26
N ASP A 71 3.04 -8.27 7.62
CA ASP A 71 4.15 -8.40 6.69
C ASP A 71 4.45 -9.90 6.54
N ILE A 72 4.31 -10.44 5.33
CA ILE A 72 4.87 -11.75 5.03
C ILE A 72 6.39 -11.58 5.08
N LEU A 73 6.96 -11.88 6.25
CA LEU A 73 8.40 -11.98 6.45
C LEU A 73 8.97 -12.89 5.35
N THR A 74 9.71 -12.30 4.40
CA THR A 74 10.76 -13.01 3.68
C THR A 74 11.97 -13.19 4.58
#